data_AF-A0A7V4QD88-F1
#
_entry.id   AF-A0A7V4QD88-F1
#
_cell.length_a   1.000
_cell.length_b   1.000
_cell.length_c   1.000
_cell.angle_alpha   90.00
_cell.angle_beta   90.00
_cell.angle_gamma   90.00
#
_symmetry.space_group_name_H-M   'P 1'
#
loop_
_entity.id
_entity.type
_entity.pdbx_description
1 polymer ?
#
loop_
_entity_poly.entity_id
_entity_poly.type
_entity_poly.pdbx_seq_one_letter_code
_entity_poly.pdbx_strand_id
1 'polypeptide(L)'
;MKLLLGCKRLPNEILLDVSMMEAPRPLQEALSAVSKLKDGEYILMVHRMRPCHLFSFLERMMVWSEDFEVSSDKYVVFMANSDDLSTIEYIKGKIADEYGRTLSGSGSAVLECS
;
A
#
# COMPACT_ATOMS: atom_id res chain seq x y z
N MET A 1 13.47 -33.11 -16.52
CA MET A 1 12.91 -32.85 -15.18
C MET A 1 12.13 -31.56 -15.25
N LYS A 2 10.80 -31.61 -15.41
CA LYS A 2 9.94 -30.42 -15.39
C LYS A 2 9.75 -30.03 -13.93
N LEU A 3 10.32 -28.90 -13.53
CA LEU A 3 10.04 -28.30 -12.23
C LEU A 3 8.54 -28.01 -12.17
N LEU A 4 7.88 -28.64 -11.20
CA LEU A 4 6.56 -28.21 -10.75
C LEU A 4 6.75 -26.81 -10.15
N LEU A 5 6.59 -25.78 -10.98
CA LEU A 5 6.24 -24.45 -10.49
C LEU A 5 4.86 -24.61 -9.87
N GLY A 6 4.84 -25.02 -8.59
CA GLY A 6 3.65 -24.90 -7.76
C GLY A 6 3.13 -23.49 -7.96
N CYS A 7 1.87 -23.37 -8.37
CA CYS A 7 1.24 -22.10 -8.71
C CYS A 7 1.29 -21.19 -7.47
N LYS A 8 2.38 -20.43 -7.31
CA LYS A 8 2.49 -19.37 -6.31
C LYS A 8 1.46 -18.33 -6.76
N ARG A 9 0.28 -18.37 -6.16
CA ARG A 9 -0.82 -17.49 -6.50
C ARG A 9 -0.35 -16.07 -6.20
N LEU A 10 -0.25 -15.24 -7.23
CA LEU A 10 0.14 -13.85 -7.06
C LEU A 10 -0.91 -13.14 -6.19
N PRO A 11 -0.50 -12.21 -5.31
CA PRO A 11 -1.44 -11.43 -4.54
C PRO A 11 -2.39 -10.66 -5.46
N ASN A 12 -3.65 -10.55 -5.05
CA ASN A 12 -4.69 -9.81 -5.74
C ASN A 12 -4.59 -8.31 -5.41
N GLU A 13 -4.51 -7.48 -6.44
CA GLU A 13 -4.50 -6.03 -6.28
C GLU A 13 -5.93 -5.48 -6.20
N ILE A 14 -6.19 -4.66 -5.18
CA ILE A 14 -7.42 -3.90 -5.02
C ILE A 14 -7.08 -2.42 -5.26
N LEU A 15 -7.39 -1.92 -6.45
CA LEU A 15 -7.21 -0.49 -6.77
C LEU A 15 -8.29 0.34 -6.06
N LEU A 16 -7.85 1.28 -5.22
CA LEU A 16 -8.71 2.24 -4.53
C LEU A 16 -8.37 3.66 -4.97
N ASP A 17 -9.05 4.15 -6.00
CA ASP A 17 -8.91 5.53 -6.45
C ASP A 17 -9.81 6.47 -5.64
N VAL A 18 -9.18 7.34 -4.86
CA VAL A 18 -9.84 8.35 -4.01
C VAL A 18 -9.32 9.76 -4.33
N SER A 19 -8.62 9.93 -5.45
CA SER A 19 -8.02 11.20 -5.88
C SER A 19 -9.04 12.33 -6.05
N MET A 20 -10.26 11.99 -6.45
CA MET A 20 -11.37 12.91 -6.70
C MET A 20 -12.30 13.11 -5.49
N MET A 21 -12.01 12.48 -4.35
CA MET A 21 -12.87 12.54 -3.17
C MET A 21 -12.46 13.67 -2.21
N GLU A 22 -13.46 14.33 -1.63
CA GLU A 22 -13.25 15.34 -0.60
C GLU A 22 -13.04 14.71 0.79
N ALA A 23 -12.19 15.33 1.61
CA ALA A 23 -12.03 14.93 3.00
C ALA A 23 -13.38 15.02 3.74
N PRO A 24 -13.73 14.05 4.62
CA PRO A 24 -12.92 12.91 5.09
C PRO A 24 -13.14 11.60 4.33
N ARG A 25 -13.82 11.60 3.17
CA ARG A 25 -14.21 10.37 2.46
C ARG A 25 -13.04 9.46 2.08
N PRO A 26 -11.89 9.95 1.57
CA PRO A 26 -10.74 9.09 1.25
C PRO A 26 -10.30 8.22 2.42
N LEU A 27 -10.30 8.79 3.63
CA LEU A 27 -9.91 8.08 4.85
C LEU A 27 -10.94 6.99 5.18
N GLN A 28 -12.23 7.30 5.11
CA GLN A 28 -13.30 6.35 5.42
C GLN A 28 -13.29 5.15 4.44
N GLU A 29 -13.10 5.42 3.15
CA GLU A 29 -12.98 4.38 2.12
C GLU A 29 -11.73 3.52 2.34
N ALA A 30 -10.58 4.13 2.63
CA ALA A 30 -9.35 3.40 2.93
C ALA A 30 -9.52 2.47 4.15
N LEU A 31 -10.07 2.97 5.25
CA LEU A 31 -10.32 2.15 6.44
C LEU A 31 -11.34 1.03 6.19
N SER A 32 -12.40 1.31 5.43
CA SER A 32 -13.39 0.31 5.01
C SER A 32 -12.76 -0.79 4.16
N ALA A 33 -11.91 -0.42 3.21
CA ALA A 33 -11.21 -1.37 2.34
C ALA A 33 -10.23 -2.23 3.15
N VAL A 34 -9.41 -1.61 4.01
CA VAL A 34 -8.45 -2.30 4.88
C VAL A 34 -9.16 -3.27 5.83
N SER A 35 -10.33 -2.90 6.39
CA SER A 35 -11.09 -3.78 7.28
C SER A 35 -11.62 -5.06 6.62
N LYS A 36 -11.66 -5.09 5.28
CA LYS A 36 -12.13 -6.24 4.47
C LYS A 36 -10.97 -6.98 3.80
N LEU A 37 -9.75 -6.53 4.00
CA LEU A 37 -8.56 -7.07 3.36
C LEU A 37 -8.30 -8.48 3.85
N LYS A 38 -7.99 -9.39 2.92
CA LYS A 38 -7.66 -10.79 3.22
C LYS A 38 -6.21 -11.07 2.87
N ASP A 39 -5.70 -12.17 3.42
CA ASP A 39 -4.38 -12.66 3.05
C ASP A 39 -4.34 -13.02 1.55
N GLY A 40 -3.24 -12.65 0.90
CA GLY A 40 -3.08 -12.70 -0.55
C GLY A 40 -3.78 -11.55 -1.27
N GLU A 41 -4.26 -10.51 -0.58
CA GLU A 41 -4.79 -9.28 -1.18
C GLU A 41 -4.01 -8.06 -0.68
N TYR A 42 -3.89 -7.04 -1.51
CA TYR A 42 -3.33 -5.74 -1.12
C TYR A 42 -4.09 -4.61 -1.79
N ILE A 43 -4.07 -3.44 -1.17
CA ILE A 43 -4.73 -2.24 -1.69
C ILE A 43 -3.66 -1.33 -2.28
N LEU A 44 -3.90 -0.85 -3.50
CA LEU A 44 -3.21 0.27 -4.11
C LEU A 44 -4.14 1.48 -4.06
N MET A 45 -3.92 2.37 -3.10
CA MET A 45 -4.69 3.59 -2.97
C MET A 45 -4.03 4.71 -3.76
N VAL A 46 -4.80 5.40 -4.59
CA VAL A 46 -4.34 6.59 -5.34
C VAL A 46 -5.00 7.83 -4.74
N HIS A 47 -4.19 8.80 -4.35
CA HIS A 47 -4.63 10.03 -3.71
C HIS A 47 -3.90 11.25 -4.29
N ARG A 48 -4.51 12.44 -4.19
CA ARG A 48 -3.93 13.71 -4.69
C ARG A 48 -2.88 14.35 -3.79
N MET A 49 -2.78 13.87 -2.54
CA MET A 49 -1.90 14.40 -1.49
C MET A 49 -1.54 13.30 -0.50
N ARG A 50 -0.48 13.48 0.29
CA ARG A 50 -0.07 12.50 1.31
C ARG A 50 -1.13 12.35 2.42
N PRO A 51 -1.70 11.14 2.64
CA PRO A 51 -2.75 10.94 3.64
C PRO A 51 -2.17 10.70 5.05
N CYS A 52 -1.63 11.75 5.69
CA CYS A 52 -0.93 11.62 6.98
C CYS A 52 -1.78 10.97 8.10
N HIS A 53 -3.06 11.30 8.17
CA HIS A 53 -3.95 10.74 9.19
C HIS A 53 -4.18 9.24 9.04
N LEU A 54 -4.06 8.69 7.83
CA LEU A 54 -4.31 7.28 7.54
C LEU A 54 -3.29 6.39 8.26
N PHE A 55 -2.00 6.76 8.23
CA PHE A 55 -0.91 5.92 8.77
C PHE A 55 -1.08 5.59 10.26
N SER A 56 -1.53 6.55 11.07
CA SER A 56 -1.80 6.31 12.50
C SER A 56 -2.91 5.29 12.75
N PHE A 57 -3.88 5.16 11.83
CA PHE A 57 -4.89 4.12 11.91
C PHE A 57 -4.37 2.77 11.41
N LEU A 58 -3.59 2.76 10.32
CA LEU A 58 -3.00 1.52 9.77
C LEU A 58 -2.09 0.83 10.77
N GLU A 59 -1.23 1.58 11.47
CA GLU A 59 -0.37 1.04 12.52
C GLU A 59 -1.17 0.35 13.63
N ARG A 60 -2.28 0.96 14.07
CA ARG A 60 -3.18 0.39 15.09
C ARG A 60 -3.92 -0.86 14.59
N MET A 61 -4.15 -0.96 13.29
CA MET A 61 -4.83 -2.09 12.65
C MET A 61 -3.87 -3.23 12.27
N MET A 62 -2.58 -3.11 12.59
CA MET A 62 -1.55 -4.07 12.16
C MET A 62 -1.54 -4.25 10.63
N VAL A 63 -1.58 -3.13 9.92
CA VAL A 63 -1.57 -3.10 8.46
C VAL A 63 -0.24 -2.52 8.04
N TRP A 64 0.51 -3.27 7.25
CA TRP A 64 1.72 -2.77 6.62
C TRP A 64 1.35 -1.79 5.52
N SER A 65 2.07 -0.67 5.45
CA SER A 65 1.85 0.32 4.40
C SER A 65 3.14 0.96 3.92
N GLU A 66 3.19 1.28 2.64
CA GLU A 66 4.26 2.10 2.03
C GLU A 66 3.63 3.14 1.13
N ASP A 67 4.06 4.39 1.27
CA ASP A 67 3.61 5.50 0.45
C ASP A 67 4.74 6.16 -0.33
N PHE A 68 4.42 6.67 -1.50
CA PHE A 68 5.34 7.53 -2.23
C PHE A 68 4.63 8.47 -3.20
N GLU A 69 5.29 9.59 -3.47
CA GLU A 69 4.90 10.54 -4.50
C GLU A 69 5.32 10.01 -5.88
N VAL A 70 4.36 9.91 -6.78
CA VAL A 70 4.56 9.58 -8.21
C VAL A 70 4.71 10.87 -9.02
N SER A 71 3.89 11.88 -8.72
CA SER A 71 3.95 13.25 -9.26
C SER A 71 3.41 14.23 -8.22
N SER A 72 3.56 15.53 -8.49
CA SER A 72 3.14 16.62 -7.58
C SER A 72 1.68 16.58 -7.13
N ASP A 73 0.83 15.86 -7.87
CA ASP A 73 -0.60 15.70 -7.65
C ASP A 73 -1.03 14.23 -7.55
N LYS A 74 -0.08 13.30 -7.46
CA LYS A 74 -0.35 11.86 -7.41
C LYS A 74 0.53 11.16 -6.39
N TYR A 75 -0.11 10.75 -5.30
CA TYR A 75 0.43 9.90 -4.26
C TYR A 75 -0.19 8.52 -4.38
N VAL A 76 0.63 7.50 -4.16
CA VAL A 76 0.15 6.13 -4.05
C VAL A 76 0.51 5.57 -2.68
N VAL A 77 -0.39 4.77 -2.13
CA VAL A 77 -0.20 4.08 -0.86
C VAL A 77 -0.53 2.61 -1.05
N PHE A 78 0.46 1.75 -0.83
CA PHE A 78 0.27 0.32 -0.77
C PHE A 78 -0.11 -0.07 0.66
N MET A 79 -1.09 -0.94 0.81
CA MET A 79 -1.52 -1.46 2.11
C MET A 79 -1.73 -2.97 2.02
N ALA A 80 -1.15 -3.72 2.95
CA ALA A 80 -1.27 -5.17 3.06
C ALA A 80 -1.40 -5.57 4.53
N ASN A 81 -1.95 -6.75 4.81
CA ASN A 81 -1.92 -7.31 6.17
C ASN A 81 -0.45 -7.42 6.63
N SER A 82 -0.10 -6.93 7.83
CA SER A 82 1.31 -6.94 8.27
C SER A 82 1.87 -8.35 8.43
N ASP A 83 0.98 -9.32 8.71
CA ASP A 83 1.34 -10.73 8.86
C ASP A 83 1.54 -11.44 7.51
N ASP A 84 1.03 -10.87 6.41
CA ASP A 84 1.19 -11.43 5.07
C ASP A 84 2.49 -10.96 4.41
N LEU A 85 3.60 -11.49 4.95
CA LEU A 85 4.95 -11.24 4.46
C LEU A 85 5.10 -11.59 2.96
N SER A 86 4.36 -12.59 2.48
CA SER A 86 4.46 -13.05 1.09
C SER A 86 3.93 -12.00 0.11
N THR A 87 2.83 -11.35 0.47
CA THR A 87 2.26 -10.23 -0.28
C THR A 87 3.14 -8.99 -0.17
N ILE A 88 3.67 -8.70 1.01
CA ILE A 88 4.59 -7.57 1.22
C ILE A 88 5.85 -7.71 0.36
N GLU A 89 6.47 -8.89 0.33
CA GLU A 89 7.64 -9.15 -0.52
C GLU A 89 7.32 -8.97 -2.01
N TYR A 90 6.15 -9.43 -2.45
CA TYR A 90 5.69 -9.23 -3.83
C TYR A 90 5.52 -7.74 -4.15
N ILE A 91 4.88 -6.97 -3.27
CA ILE A 91 4.70 -5.53 -3.43
C ILE A 91 6.06 -4.82 -3.51
N LYS A 92 7.00 -5.16 -2.64
CA LYS A 92 8.36 -4.57 -2.66
C LYS A 92 9.07 -4.80 -3.99
N GLY A 93 8.95 -6.00 -4.56
CA GLY A 93 9.44 -6.31 -5.90
C GLY A 93 8.74 -5.50 -6.98
N LYS A 94 7.40 -5.45 -6.94
CA LYS A 94 6.59 -4.66 -7.87
C LYS A 94 6.95 -3.16 -7.85
N ILE A 95 7.18 -2.60 -6.66
CA ILE A 95 7.60 -1.20 -6.51
C ILE A 95 8.94 -0.95 -7.19
N ALA A 96 9.89 -1.88 -7.04
CA ALA A 96 11.19 -1.77 -7.70
C ALA A 96 11.08 -1.86 -9.23
N ASP A 97 10.25 -2.75 -9.75
CA ASP A 97 10.09 -2.97 -11.18
C ASP A 97 9.28 -1.87 -11.88
N GLU A 98 8.15 -1.46 -11.30
CA GLU A 98 7.19 -0.53 -11.92
C GLU A 98 7.54 0.94 -11.68
N TYR A 99 8.08 1.26 -10.50
CA TYR A 99 8.42 2.64 -10.13
C TYR A 99 9.93 2.90 -10.09
N GLY A 100 10.76 1.88 -10.36
CA GLY A 100 12.23 2.01 -10.36
C GLY A 100 12.81 2.35 -8.99
N ARG A 101 12.09 2.09 -7.90
CA ARG A 101 12.47 2.47 -6.53
C ARG A 101 13.09 1.30 -5.79
N THR A 102 14.34 1.43 -5.34
CA THR A 102 14.94 0.46 -4.42
C THR A 102 14.46 0.76 -2.99
N LEU A 103 13.63 -0.11 -2.42
CA LEU A 103 13.28 -0.06 -0.99
C LEU A 103 14.45 -0.59 -0.15
N SER A 104 15.58 0.12 -0.17
CA SER A 104 16.64 -0.09 0.82
C SER A 104 16.10 0.40 2.16
N GLY A 105 16.03 -0.50 3.14
CA GLY A 105 15.38 -0.28 4.43
C GLY A 105 15.68 1.05 5.13
N SER A 106 14.79 1.37 6.07
CA SER A 106 14.83 2.53 6.96
C SER A 106 14.73 3.89 6.27
N GLY A 107 13.49 4.32 6.08
CA GLY A 107 13.13 5.70 5.75
C GLY A 107 11.79 6.03 6.38
N SER A 108 11.67 5.88 7.69
CA SER A 108 10.68 6.62 8.48
C SER A 108 10.99 8.10 8.28
N ALA A 109 10.53 8.68 7.17
CA ALA A 109 10.46 10.11 6.99
C ALA A 109 9.28 10.58 7.85
N VAL A 110 9.60 10.73 9.14
CA VAL A 110 8.91 11.65 10.04
C VAL A 110 8.91 12.99 9.32
N LEU A 111 7.85 13.27 8.57
CA LEU A 111 7.59 14.63 8.14
C LEU A 111 6.96 15.32 9.34
N GLU A 112 7.74 16.21 9.93
CA GLU A 112 7.26 17.25 10.84
C GLU A 112 6.08 17.97 10.16
N CYS A 113 4.87 17.69 10.62
CA CYS A 113 3.74 18.57 10.38
C CYS A 113 3.86 19.72 11.39
N SER A 114 4.46 20.83 10.97
CA SER A 114 4.35 22.13 11.65
C SER A 114 3.06 22.84 11.24
#